data_AF-A0A9W6B8K8-F1
#
_entry.id   AF-A0A9W6B8K8-F1
#
_cell.length_a   1.000
_cell.length_b   1.000
_cell.length_c   1.000
_cell.angle_alpha   90.00
_cell.angle_beta   90.00
_cell.angle_gamma   90.00
#
_symmetry.space_group_name_H-M   'P 1'
#
loop_
_entity.id
_entity.type
_entity.pdbx_description
1 polymer ?
#
loop_
_entity_poly.entity_id
_entity_poly.type
_entity_poly.pdbx_seq_one_letter_code
_entity_poly.pdbx_strand_id
1 'polypeptide(L)'
;MELDKIFIKENSLFNTVVKEIRLFLNISGEVEIELIITNFSSRSIFKTIKLSFIGVIEYSFFYNLNYYFYNIEDYKFFKTNSYYYLSLDPDMEIEEISQKDMDFIKCKNIELEEME
;
A
#
# COMPACT_ATOMS: atom_id res chain seq x y z
N MET A 1 8.42 9.69 -8.93
CA MET A 1 8.42 10.46 -7.67
C MET A 1 9.09 9.64 -6.58
N GLU A 2 9.72 10.23 -5.57
CA GLU A 2 10.34 9.44 -4.49
C GLU A 2 9.28 8.85 -3.57
N LEU A 3 9.28 7.51 -3.44
CA LEU A 3 8.34 6.74 -2.64
C LEU A 3 8.27 7.23 -1.18
N ASP A 4 9.41 7.60 -0.60
CA ASP A 4 9.51 8.00 0.81
C ASP A 4 8.65 9.24 1.15
N LYS A 5 8.24 10.04 0.16
CA LYS A 5 7.44 11.25 0.37
C LYS A 5 6.03 10.99 0.88
N ILE A 6 5.46 9.81 0.66
CA ILE A 6 4.09 9.46 1.09
C ILE A 6 4.02 8.96 2.53
N PHE A 7 5.15 8.90 3.23
CA PHE A 7 5.23 8.41 4.62
C PHE A 7 5.63 9.51 5.61
N ILE A 8 5.59 10.78 5.18
CA ILE A 8 6.07 11.91 5.97
C ILE A 8 4.97 12.94 6.19
N LYS A 9 4.69 13.25 7.46
CA LYS A 9 3.81 14.36 7.90
C LYS A 9 2.45 14.33 7.18
N GLU A 10 2.10 15.43 6.51
CA GLU A 10 0.81 15.68 5.85
C GLU A 10 0.58 14.81 4.61
N ASN A 11 1.63 14.15 4.09
CA ASN A 11 1.54 13.24 2.97
C ASN A 11 1.35 11.77 3.40
N SER A 12 1.37 11.49 4.71
CA SER A 12 1.22 10.15 5.27
C SER A 12 -0.03 9.45 4.75
N LEU A 13 0.03 8.13 4.60
CA LEU A 13 -1.14 7.30 4.28
C LEU A 13 -2.18 7.25 5.44
N PHE A 14 -1.83 7.74 6.63
CA PHE A 14 -2.75 7.78 7.77
C PHE A 14 -4.01 8.62 7.46
N ASN A 15 -5.20 8.08 7.75
CA ASN A 15 -6.51 8.65 7.43
C ASN A 15 -6.81 8.82 5.92
N THR A 16 -6.02 8.18 5.05
CA THR A 16 -6.34 8.10 3.62
C THR A 16 -7.27 6.92 3.34
N VAL A 17 -7.78 6.80 2.11
CA VAL A 17 -8.74 5.76 1.72
C VAL A 17 -8.16 4.93 0.58
N VAL A 18 -8.16 3.61 0.73
CA VAL A 18 -7.96 2.69 -0.41
C VAL A 18 -9.23 2.69 -1.22
N LYS A 19 -9.20 3.37 -2.37
CA LYS A 19 -10.33 3.49 -3.30
C LYS A 19 -10.42 2.32 -4.27
N GLU A 20 -9.31 1.65 -4.55
CA GLU A 20 -9.29 0.53 -5.48
C GLU A 20 -8.07 -0.36 -5.22
N ILE A 21 -8.29 -1.67 -5.30
CA ILE A 21 -7.24 -2.69 -5.34
C ILE A 21 -7.39 -3.42 -6.66
N ARG A 22 -6.35 -3.40 -7.49
CA ARG A 22 -6.30 -4.19 -8.73
C ARG A 22 -5.27 -5.29 -8.56
N LEU A 23 -5.65 -6.49 -8.94
CA LEU A 23 -4.75 -7.64 -8.99
C LEU A 23 -4.81 -8.20 -10.40
N PHE A 24 -3.66 -8.30 -11.04
CA PHE A 24 -3.54 -8.84 -12.39
C PHE A 24 -2.21 -9.55 -12.58
N LEU A 25 -2.14 -10.34 -13.65
CA LEU A 25 -0.88 -10.92 -14.12
C LEU A 25 -0.29 -10.01 -15.19
N ASN A 26 0.99 -9.72 -15.08
CA ASN A 26 1.71 -8.98 -16.12
C ASN A 26 2.01 -9.88 -17.33
N ILE A 27 2.65 -9.30 -18.36
CA ILE A 27 3.01 -10.03 -19.60
C ILE A 27 3.94 -11.22 -19.38
N SER A 28 4.66 -11.26 -18.26
CA SER A 28 5.55 -12.34 -17.86
C SER A 28 4.87 -13.39 -16.98
N GLY A 29 3.58 -13.21 -16.67
CA GLY A 29 2.81 -14.11 -15.80
C GLY A 29 3.07 -13.92 -14.31
N GLU A 30 3.73 -12.82 -13.92
CA GLU A 30 3.94 -12.47 -12.50
C GLU A 30 2.76 -11.65 -11.97
N VAL A 31 2.44 -11.81 -10.69
CA VAL A 31 1.40 -11.01 -10.03
C VAL A 31 1.90 -9.58 -9.82
N GLU A 32 1.06 -8.64 -10.22
CA GLU A 32 1.17 -7.23 -9.89
C GLU A 32 -0.09 -6.78 -9.15
N ILE A 33 0.11 -5.90 -8.18
CA ILE A 33 -0.97 -5.31 -7.40
C ILE A 33 -0.89 -3.80 -7.56
N GLU A 34 -2.02 -3.15 -7.79
CA GLU A 34 -2.12 -1.68 -7.74
C GLU A 34 -3.08 -1.27 -6.64
N LEU A 35 -2.66 -0.31 -5.83
CA LEU A 35 -3.52 0.38 -4.86
C LEU A 35 -3.76 1.81 -5.33
N ILE A 36 -5.02 2.19 -5.45
CA ILE A 36 -5.43 3.58 -5.69
C ILE A 36 -5.84 4.17 -4.35
N ILE A 37 -5.08 5.17 -3.88
CA ILE A 37 -5.27 5.79 -2.56
C ILE A 37 -5.68 7.25 -2.74
N THR A 38 -6.67 7.69 -1.98
CA THR A 38 -7.24 9.04 -2.05
C THR A 38 -7.50 9.62 -0.65
N ASN A 39 -8.14 10.79 -0.59
CA ASN A 39 -8.54 11.46 0.65
C ASN A 39 -7.36 11.85 1.56
N PHE A 40 -6.25 12.28 0.95
CA PHE A 40 -5.15 12.89 1.69
C PHE A 40 -5.56 14.21 2.34
N SER A 41 -4.82 14.63 3.37
CA SER A 41 -4.95 15.94 4.02
C SER A 41 -4.97 17.06 2.97
N SER A 42 -5.75 18.12 3.20
CA SER A 42 -5.77 19.30 2.31
C SER A 42 -4.42 20.03 2.23
N ARG A 43 -3.50 19.73 3.14
CA ARG A 43 -2.10 20.21 3.17
C ARG A 43 -1.12 19.25 2.48
N SER A 44 -1.57 18.05 2.12
CA SER A 44 -0.78 17.10 1.35
C SER A 44 -0.49 17.68 -0.03
N ILE A 45 0.66 17.32 -0.58
CA ILE A 45 0.92 17.58 -2.01
C ILE A 45 0.18 16.58 -2.90
N PHE A 46 -0.31 15.48 -2.33
CA PHE A 46 -1.06 14.44 -3.02
C PHE A 46 -2.55 14.61 -2.84
N LYS A 47 -3.32 14.30 -3.90
CA LYS A 47 -4.78 14.14 -3.83
C LYS A 47 -5.19 12.69 -4.00
N THR A 48 -4.66 12.08 -5.05
CA THR A 48 -4.84 10.67 -5.37
C THR A 48 -3.51 10.14 -5.86
N ILE A 49 -3.11 8.97 -5.38
CA ILE A 49 -1.91 8.28 -5.83
C ILE A 49 -2.25 6.86 -6.25
N LYS A 50 -1.40 6.31 -7.10
CA LYS A 50 -1.32 4.89 -7.39
C LYS A 50 0.00 4.34 -6.89
N LEU A 51 -0.06 3.26 -6.14
CA LEU A 51 1.08 2.43 -5.78
C LEU A 51 1.03 1.13 -6.58
N SER A 52 2.00 0.91 -7.45
CA SER A 52 2.13 -0.32 -8.23
C SER A 52 3.22 -1.20 -7.62
N PHE A 53 2.84 -2.39 -7.16
CA PHE A 53 3.70 -3.37 -6.51
C PHE A 53 4.11 -4.42 -7.54
N ILE A 54 5.41 -4.44 -7.86
CA ILE A 54 5.98 -5.24 -8.94
C ILE A 54 6.83 -6.37 -8.38
N GLY A 55 6.72 -7.55 -9.00
CA GLY A 55 7.38 -8.76 -8.53
C GLY A 55 6.89 -9.14 -7.14
N VAL A 56 5.56 -9.25 -6.98
CA VAL A 56 4.93 -9.62 -5.71
C VAL A 56 5.40 -11.01 -5.29
N ILE A 57 5.91 -11.10 -4.06
CA ILE A 57 6.42 -12.32 -3.43
C ILE A 57 5.31 -12.97 -2.61
N GLU A 58 4.57 -12.16 -1.88
CA GLU A 58 3.53 -12.59 -0.95
C GLU A 58 2.53 -11.44 -0.76
N TYR A 59 1.25 -11.77 -0.61
CA TYR A 59 0.23 -10.78 -0.28
C TYR A 59 -0.91 -11.46 0.47
N SER A 60 -1.64 -10.68 1.26
CA SER A 60 -2.89 -11.10 1.89
C SER A 60 -3.81 -9.89 1.90
N PHE A 61 -5.05 -10.06 1.42
CA PHE A 61 -6.10 -9.07 1.54
C PHE A 61 -7.37 -9.74 2.01
N PHE A 62 -8.01 -9.16 3.03
CA PHE A 62 -9.34 -9.56 3.43
C PHE A 62 -10.39 -8.86 2.57
N TYR A 63 -10.58 -9.37 1.35
CA TYR A 63 -11.55 -8.83 0.40
C TYR A 63 -12.98 -9.28 0.72
N ASN A 64 -13.89 -8.32 0.90
CA ASN A 64 -15.32 -8.57 1.03
C ASN A 64 -16.11 -7.74 0.00
N LEU A 65 -17.00 -8.40 -0.75
CA LEU A 65 -17.88 -7.79 -1.75
C LEU A 65 -18.85 -6.71 -1.20
N ASN A 66 -18.92 -6.52 0.11
CA ASN A 66 -19.73 -5.48 0.75
C ASN A 66 -18.88 -4.33 1.34
N TYR A 67 -17.57 -4.51 1.47
CA TYR A 67 -16.63 -3.60 2.15
C TYR A 67 -15.32 -3.47 1.37
N TYR A 68 -15.44 -3.13 0.09
CA TYR A 68 -14.29 -3.09 -0.84
C TYR A 68 -13.21 -2.08 -0.46
N PHE A 69 -13.56 -1.07 0.34
CA PHE A 69 -12.76 0.13 0.58
C PHE A 69 -12.80 0.49 2.05
N TYR A 70 -11.64 0.85 2.59
CA TYR A 70 -11.51 1.21 3.99
C TYR A 70 -10.51 2.37 4.17
N ASN A 71 -10.66 3.02 5.31
CA ASN A 71 -9.73 4.04 5.76
C ASN A 71 -8.47 3.35 6.27
N ILE A 72 -7.30 3.82 5.84
CA ILE A 72 -6.03 3.39 6.41
C ILE A 72 -5.91 4.06 7.79
N GLU A 73 -6.27 3.31 8.82
CA GLU A 73 -6.17 3.74 10.22
C GLU A 73 -4.75 3.57 10.75
N ASP A 74 -4.04 2.52 10.35
CA ASP A 74 -2.63 2.29 10.69
C ASP A 74 -1.90 1.66 9.51
N TYR A 75 -0.57 1.78 9.47
CA TYR A 75 0.23 1.06 8.48
C TYR A 75 1.65 0.81 8.97
N LYS A 76 2.24 -0.30 8.50
CA LYS A 76 3.67 -0.60 8.64
C LYS A 76 4.30 -0.63 7.26
N PHE A 77 5.43 0.06 7.11
CA PHE A 77 6.24 0.03 5.90
C PHE A 77 7.68 -0.35 6.22
N PHE A 78 8.20 -1.37 5.53
CA PHE A 78 9.61 -1.75 5.59
C PHE A 78 10.22 -1.76 4.20
N LYS A 79 11.41 -1.17 4.12
CA LYS A 79 12.29 -1.25 2.97
C LYS A 79 13.55 -2.01 3.37
N THR A 80 13.80 -3.14 2.72
CA THR A 80 15.03 -3.92 2.88
C THR A 80 15.90 -3.81 1.62
N ASN A 81 17.08 -4.42 1.64
CA ASN A 81 17.93 -4.51 0.46
C ASN A 81 17.34 -5.40 -0.66
N SER A 82 16.30 -6.19 -0.38
CA SER A 82 15.81 -7.23 -1.30
C SER A 82 14.31 -7.15 -1.59
N TYR A 83 13.53 -6.51 -0.73
CA TYR A 83 12.08 -6.39 -0.88
C TYR A 83 11.53 -5.17 -0.12
N TYR A 84 10.32 -4.80 -0.50
CA TYR A 84 9.44 -3.89 0.22
C TYR A 84 8.31 -4.67 0.88
N TYR A 85 7.85 -4.17 2.02
CA TYR A 85 6.69 -4.67 2.72
C TYR A 85 5.80 -3.50 3.15
N LEU A 86 4.50 -3.60 2.86
CA LEU A 86 3.48 -2.67 3.34
C LEU A 86 2.34 -3.49 3.93
N SER A 87 1.94 -3.21 5.16
CA SER A 87 0.68 -3.68 5.75
C SER A 87 -0.20 -2.47 6.08
N LEU A 88 -1.48 -2.55 5.70
CA LEU A 88 -2.50 -1.52 5.94
C LEU A 88 -3.41 -1.85 7.13
N ASP A 89 -3.23 -3.01 7.74
CA ASP A 89 -3.85 -3.42 9.00
C ASP A 89 -2.82 -4.19 9.85
N PRO A 90 -1.79 -3.49 10.37
CA PRO A 90 -0.67 -4.13 11.04
C PRO A 90 -0.98 -4.51 12.49
N ASP A 91 -0.29 -5.52 13.00
CA ASP A 91 -0.23 -5.85 14.42
C ASP A 91 0.61 -4.83 15.20
N MET A 92 -0.04 -3.82 15.78
CA MET A 92 0.62 -2.69 16.44
C MET A 92 1.40 -3.08 17.71
N GLU A 93 1.26 -4.29 18.24
CA GLU A 93 2.04 -4.76 19.40
C GLU A 93 3.48 -5.14 19.02
N ILE A 94 3.75 -5.39 17.75
CA ILE A 94 5.04 -5.87 17.24
C ILE A 94 5.59 -4.84 16.25
N GLU A 95 6.78 -4.30 16.51
CA GLU A 95 7.42 -3.32 15.61
C GLU A 95 7.96 -3.94 14.32
N GLU A 96 8.14 -5.26 14.28
CA GLU A 96 8.60 -6.01 13.11
C GLU A 96 7.43 -6.54 12.26
N ILE A 97 7.75 -7.19 11.14
CA ILE A 97 6.76 -7.92 10.33
C ILE A 97 6.18 -9.04 11.20
N SER A 98 4.88 -8.99 11.43
CA SER A 98 4.14 -9.96 12.25
C SER A 98 3.39 -10.95 11.37
N GLN A 99 3.23 -12.18 11.84
CA GLN A 99 2.32 -13.15 11.20
C GLN A 99 0.84 -12.78 11.37
N LYS A 100 0.55 -11.81 12.26
CA LYS A 100 -0.78 -11.26 12.46
C LYS A 100 -1.04 -9.99 11.65
N ASP A 101 -0.03 -9.47 10.95
CA ASP A 101 -0.26 -8.34 10.03
C ASP A 101 -1.27 -8.77 8.96
N MET A 102 -2.30 -7.96 8.76
CA MET A 102 -3.31 -8.15 7.73
C MET A 102 -3.14 -7.11 6.62
N ASP A 103 -3.86 -7.32 5.52
CA ASP A 103 -3.87 -6.44 4.35
C ASP A 103 -2.48 -5.97 3.93
N PHE A 104 -1.62 -6.94 3.63
CA PHE A 104 -0.22 -6.72 3.36
C PHE A 104 0.21 -7.13 1.96
N ILE A 105 1.27 -6.48 1.49
CA ILE A 105 1.95 -6.78 0.23
C ILE A 105 3.46 -6.81 0.49
N LYS A 106 4.10 -7.88 0.04
CA LYS A 106 5.55 -8.03 -0.03
C LYS A 106 5.97 -8.15 -1.49
N CYS A 107 6.82 -7.24 -1.96
CA CYS A 107 7.21 -7.17 -3.37
C CYS A 107 8.68 -6.79 -3.56
N LYS A 108 9.18 -6.89 -4.80
CA LYS A 108 10.54 -6.48 -5.16
C LYS A 108 10.67 -4.98 -5.41
N ASN A 109 9.64 -4.35 -5.96
CA ASN A 109 9.64 -2.93 -6.27
C ASN A 109 8.27 -2.28 -6.05
N ILE A 110 8.27 -0.98 -5.75
CA ILE A 110 7.06 -0.15 -5.66
C ILE A 110 7.26 1.09 -6.52
N GLU A 111 6.30 1.35 -7.39
CA GLU A 111 6.23 2.58 -8.18
C GLU A 111 5.11 3.48 -7.67
N LEU A 112 5.41 4.78 -7.59
CA LEU A 112 4.50 5.81 -7.13
C LEU A 112 4.17 6.77 -8.27
N GLU A 113 2.88 6.86 -8.60
CA GLU A 113 2.30 7.76 -9.60
C GLU A 113 1.26 8.67 -8.94
N GLU A 114 1.32 9.97 -9.20
CA GLU A 114 0.24 10.89 -8.84
C GLU A 114 -0.82 10.86 -9.93
N MET A 115 -2.09 10.81 -9.53
CA MET A 115 -3.23 10.77 -10.45
C MET A 115 -3.93 12.13 -10.46
N GLU A 116 -4.27 12.62 -11.65
CA GLU A 116 -5.03 13.86 -11.87
C GLU A 116 -6.50 13.76 -11.41
#